data_AF-A0A1Y4LE06-F1
#
_entry.id   AF-A0A1Y4LE06-F1
#
_cell.length_a   1.000
_cell.length_b   1.000
_cell.length_c   1.000
_cell.angle_alpha   90.00
_cell.angle_beta   90.00
_cell.angle_gamma   90.00
#
_symmetry.space_group_name_H-M   'P 1'
#
loop_
_entity.id
_entity.type
_entity.pdbx_description
1 polymer ?
#
loop_
_entity_poly.entity_id
_entity_poly.type
_entity_poly.pdbx_seq_one_letter_code
_entity_poly.pdbx_strand_id
1 'polypeptide(L)'
;MWEKQMYELLDKLSQINYEELDIDDFLDQRDSDPFDSEWVRVYQALEELKKGKTVADTREIEKKAYITVYEKSENDELAGYISDDFGLIADSKRLNYSDEWLKKLISCYENARIPCGEL
;
A
#
# COMPACT_ATOMS: atom_id res chain seq x y z
N MET A 1 1.71 14.32 12.84
CA MET A 1 1.77 14.64 11.40
C MET A 1 1.72 13.33 10.64
N TRP A 2 0.63 13.06 9.91
CA TRP A 2 0.47 11.84 9.11
C TRP A 2 1.61 11.65 8.09
N GLU A 3 2.18 12.75 7.60
CA GLU A 3 3.36 12.75 6.72
C GLU A 3 4.55 12.02 7.34
N LYS A 4 4.83 12.24 8.64
CA LYS A 4 5.93 11.56 9.34
C LYS A 4 5.74 10.04 9.32
N GLN A 5 4.51 9.58 9.56
CA GLN A 5 4.19 8.16 9.52
C GLN A 5 4.36 7.59 8.11
N MET A 6 3.95 8.33 7.07
CA MET A 6 4.17 7.88 5.68
C MET A 6 5.66 7.77 5.34
N TYR A 7 6.49 8.72 5.79
CA TYR A 7 7.94 8.66 5.60
C TYR A 7 8.58 7.50 6.37
N GLU A 8 8.08 7.17 7.56
CA GLU A 8 8.52 5.98 8.30
C GLU A 8 8.17 4.69 7.55
N LEU A 9 6.98 4.59 6.95
CA LEU A 9 6.61 3.43 6.12
C LEU A 9 7.45 3.33 4.84
N LEU A 10 7.75 4.45 4.19
CA LEU A 10 8.65 4.47 3.02
C LEU A 10 10.08 4.02 3.38
N ASP A 11 10.58 4.44 4.54
CA ASP A 11 11.87 3.96 5.07
C ASP A 11 11.84 2.43 5.27
N LYS A 12 10.77 1.89 5.86
CA LYS A 12 10.60 0.44 6.00
C LYS A 12 10.49 -0.29 4.66
N LEU A 13 9.76 0.26 3.70
CA LEU A 13 9.66 -0.29 2.34
C LEU A 13 11.04 -0.39 1.69
N SER A 14 11.89 0.61 1.88
CA SER A 14 13.26 0.62 1.35
C SER A 14 14.18 -0.46 1.94
N GLN A 15 13.80 -1.05 3.08
CA GLN A 15 14.58 -2.09 3.77
C GLN A 15 14.24 -3.51 3.29
N ILE A 16 13.15 -3.69 2.54
CA ILE A 16 12.69 -5.00 2.05
C ILE A 16 13.61 -5.54 0.96
N ASN A 17 14.04 -6.80 1.06
CA ASN A 17 14.76 -7.47 -0.03
C ASN A 17 13.76 -8.16 -0.97
N TYR A 18 13.95 -7.99 -2.29
CA TYR A 18 13.10 -8.55 -3.34
C TYR A 18 13.80 -9.63 -4.17
N GLU A 19 15.10 -9.89 -3.95
CA GLU A 19 15.91 -10.80 -4.78
C GLU A 19 15.38 -12.24 -4.83
N GLU A 20 14.79 -12.73 -3.73
CA GLU A 20 14.26 -14.09 -3.62
C GLU A 20 12.73 -14.15 -3.70
N LEU A 21 12.08 -13.02 -4.01
CA LEU A 21 10.63 -12.97 -4.13
C LEU A 21 10.18 -13.63 -5.44
N ASP A 22 9.32 -14.64 -5.34
CA ASP A 22 8.54 -15.11 -6.48
C ASP A 22 7.44 -14.08 -6.75
N ILE A 23 7.68 -13.19 -7.71
CA ILE A 23 6.80 -12.05 -7.97
C ILE A 23 5.47 -12.52 -8.55
N ASP A 24 5.49 -13.53 -9.43
CA ASP A 24 4.27 -14.03 -10.08
C ASP A 24 3.34 -14.66 -9.03
N ASP A 25 3.85 -15.55 -8.18
CA ASP A 25 3.06 -16.15 -7.09
C ASP A 25 2.58 -15.09 -6.07
N PHE A 26 3.41 -14.09 -5.78
CA PHE A 26 3.03 -12.99 -4.90
C PHE A 26 1.86 -12.16 -5.45
N LEU A 27 1.91 -11.81 -6.75
CA LEU A 27 0.85 -11.05 -7.41
C LEU A 27 -0.43 -11.88 -7.53
N ASP A 28 -0.32 -13.18 -7.87
CA ASP A 28 -1.47 -14.11 -7.90
C ASP A 28 -2.19 -14.17 -6.54
N GLN A 29 -1.45 -14.15 -5.43
CA GLN A 29 -2.02 -14.12 -4.08
C GLN A 29 -2.67 -12.78 -3.72
N ARG A 30 -2.30 -11.68 -4.38
CA ARG A 30 -2.93 -10.36 -4.18
C ARG A 30 -4.20 -10.21 -5.02
N ASP A 31 -4.20 -10.76 -6.22
CA ASP A 31 -5.35 -10.79 -7.13
C ASP A 31 -6.38 -11.87 -6.79
N SER A 32 -6.14 -12.61 -5.70
CA SER A 32 -7.03 -13.66 -5.20
C SER A 32 -7.68 -13.26 -3.88
N ASP A 33 -8.87 -13.83 -3.65
CA ASP A 33 -9.52 -13.74 -2.34
C ASP A 33 -8.67 -14.45 -1.25
N PRO A 34 -8.60 -13.88 -0.03
CA PRO A 34 -9.38 -12.75 0.44
C PRO A 34 -8.74 -11.36 0.20
N PHE A 35 -7.54 -11.28 -0.36
CA PHE A 35 -6.79 -10.03 -0.43
C PHE A 35 -7.45 -9.01 -1.36
N ASP A 36 -7.78 -9.41 -2.59
CA ASP A 36 -8.39 -8.52 -3.59
C ASP A 36 -9.70 -7.91 -3.07
N SER A 37 -10.62 -8.75 -2.62
CA SER A 37 -11.92 -8.31 -2.08
C SER A 37 -11.78 -7.32 -0.92
N GLU A 38 -10.83 -7.55 -0.01
CA GLU A 38 -10.62 -6.65 1.13
C GLU A 38 -9.95 -5.33 0.71
N TRP A 39 -8.99 -5.37 -0.20
CA TRP A 39 -8.36 -4.17 -0.76
C TRP A 39 -9.40 -3.29 -1.46
N VAL A 40 -10.21 -3.89 -2.34
CA VAL A 40 -11.30 -3.21 -3.06
C VAL A 40 -12.34 -2.65 -2.08
N ARG A 41 -12.72 -3.39 -1.04
CA ARG A 41 -13.67 -2.94 -0.01
C ARG A 41 -13.18 -1.67 0.69
N VAL A 42 -11.91 -1.65 1.11
CA VAL A 42 -11.31 -0.48 1.78
C VAL A 42 -11.16 0.70 0.82
N TYR A 43 -10.70 0.45 -0.40
CA TYR A 43 -10.60 1.47 -1.44
C TYR A 43 -11.94 2.16 -1.71
N GLN A 44 -13.00 1.37 -1.94
CA GLN A 44 -14.35 1.91 -2.18
C GLN A 44 -14.87 2.73 -0.99
N ALA A 45 -14.61 2.29 0.25
CA ALA A 45 -14.99 3.04 1.44
C ALA A 45 -14.28 4.41 1.52
N LEU A 46 -12.99 4.48 1.15
CA LEU A 46 -12.24 5.72 1.10
C LEU A 46 -12.73 6.64 -0.03
N GLU A 47 -12.98 6.10 -1.22
CA GLU A 47 -13.53 6.87 -2.35
C GLU A 47 -14.89 7.47 -2.02
N GLU A 48 -15.77 6.73 -1.35
CA GLU A 48 -17.04 7.26 -0.85
C GLU A 48 -16.81 8.41 0.14
N LEU A 49 -15.84 8.28 1.05
CA LEU A 49 -15.51 9.32 2.03
C LEU A 49 -14.90 10.58 1.40
N LYS A 50 -14.27 10.48 0.23
CA LYS A 50 -13.74 11.61 -0.54
C LYS A 50 -14.83 12.40 -1.25
N LYS A 51 -15.99 11.80 -1.54
CA LYS A 51 -17.08 12.48 -2.26
C LYS A 51 -17.50 13.76 -1.54
N GLY A 52 -17.55 14.86 -2.29
CA GLY A 52 -17.90 16.18 -1.77
C GLY A 52 -16.83 16.85 -0.90
N LYS A 53 -15.62 16.28 -0.81
CA LYS A 53 -14.49 16.88 -0.08
C LYS A 53 -13.34 17.18 -1.02
N THR A 54 -12.65 18.29 -0.77
CA THR A 54 -11.35 18.56 -1.37
C THR A 54 -10.29 17.87 -0.52
N VAL A 55 -9.84 16.70 -0.96
CA VAL A 55 -8.71 15.99 -0.36
C VAL A 55 -7.51 16.23 -1.26
N ALA A 56 -6.41 16.71 -0.69
CA ALA A 56 -5.17 16.84 -1.46
C ALA A 56 -4.74 15.45 -1.96
N ASP A 57 -4.06 15.39 -3.09
CA ASP A 57 -3.67 14.10 -3.67
C ASP A 57 -2.50 13.43 -2.91
N THR A 58 -2.32 12.16 -3.22
CA THR A 58 -1.36 11.22 -2.63
C THR A 58 -0.21 10.88 -3.58
N ARG A 59 -0.13 11.53 -4.75
CA ARG A 59 0.77 11.18 -5.87
C ARG A 59 2.25 11.19 -5.50
N GLU A 60 2.67 12.13 -4.66
CA GLU A 60 4.06 12.20 -4.21
C GLU A 60 4.46 11.02 -3.30
N ILE A 61 3.51 10.45 -2.56
CA ILE A 61 3.75 9.27 -1.73
C ILE A 61 3.76 8.00 -2.59
N GLU A 62 2.76 7.85 -3.45
CA GLU A 62 2.68 6.77 -4.45
C GLU A 62 3.95 6.70 -5.30
N LYS A 63 4.37 7.82 -5.88
CA LYS A 63 5.58 7.90 -6.71
C LYS A 63 6.84 7.46 -5.95
N LYS A 64 6.97 7.84 -4.67
CA LYS A 64 8.12 7.42 -3.86
C LYS A 64 8.09 5.93 -3.58
N ALA A 65 6.92 5.36 -3.28
CA ALA A 65 6.76 3.93 -3.07
C ALA A 65 7.09 3.16 -4.36
N TYR A 66 6.51 3.57 -5.49
CA TYR A 66 6.79 3.00 -6.81
C TYR A 66 8.29 2.99 -7.11
N ILE A 67 8.97 4.15 -7.05
CA ILE A 67 10.41 4.24 -7.36
C ILE A 67 11.23 3.35 -6.42
N THR A 68 10.90 3.35 -5.12
CA THR A 68 11.61 2.53 -4.11
C THR A 68 11.54 1.04 -4.43
N VAL A 69 10.40 0.55 -4.90
CA VAL A 69 10.22 -0.87 -5.25
C VAL A 69 10.84 -1.18 -6.60
N TYR A 70 10.61 -0.32 -7.60
CA TYR A 70 11.12 -0.51 -8.95
C TYR A 70 12.64 -0.55 -8.99
N GLU A 71 13.33 0.35 -8.28
CA GLU A 71 14.81 0.38 -8.23
C GLU A 71 15.43 -0.90 -7.63
N LYS A 72 14.64 -1.70 -6.90
CA LYS A 72 15.13 -2.91 -6.20
C LYS A 72 14.65 -4.21 -6.82
N SER A 73 13.50 -4.20 -7.48
CA SER A 73 12.87 -5.39 -8.08
C SER A 73 12.94 -5.40 -9.60
N GLU A 74 13.16 -4.22 -10.22
CA GLU A 74 13.05 -4.00 -11.67
C GLU A 74 11.71 -4.49 -12.26
N ASN A 75 10.65 -4.58 -11.43
CA ASN A 75 9.34 -5.08 -11.82
C ASN A 75 8.29 -3.97 -11.67
N ASP A 76 7.68 -3.59 -12.80
CA ASP A 76 6.70 -2.51 -12.89
C ASP A 76 5.38 -2.83 -12.18
N GLU A 77 4.89 -4.07 -12.33
CA GLU A 77 3.63 -4.52 -11.73
C GLU A 77 3.73 -4.52 -10.21
N LEU A 78 4.78 -5.15 -9.65
CA LEU A 78 5.04 -5.13 -8.22
C LEU A 78 5.14 -3.70 -7.67
N ALA A 79 5.86 -2.82 -8.37
CA ALA A 79 5.96 -1.41 -7.98
C ALA A 79 4.61 -0.69 -8.01
N GLY A 80 3.76 -1.01 -8.99
CA GLY A 80 2.39 -0.51 -9.10
C GLY A 80 1.51 -0.92 -7.92
N TYR A 81 1.42 -2.23 -7.63
CA TYR A 81 0.58 -2.74 -6.53
C TYR A 81 1.00 -2.17 -5.16
N ILE A 82 2.30 -2.06 -4.91
CA ILE A 82 2.81 -1.48 -3.66
C ILE A 82 2.60 0.04 -3.63
N SER A 83 2.73 0.73 -4.76
CA SER A 83 2.39 2.15 -4.87
C SER A 83 0.93 2.42 -4.49
N ASP A 84 0.01 1.59 -5.00
CA ASP A 84 -1.42 1.71 -4.72
C ASP A 84 -1.74 1.50 -3.23
N ASP A 85 -1.06 0.57 -2.55
CA ASP A 85 -1.17 0.41 -1.10
C ASP A 85 -0.78 1.71 -0.36
N PHE A 86 0.29 2.36 -0.79
CA PHE A 86 0.76 3.59 -0.17
C PHE A 86 -0.19 4.78 -0.41
N GLY A 87 -0.84 4.83 -1.58
CA GLY A 87 -1.95 5.74 -1.86
C GLY A 87 -3.12 5.51 -0.91
N LEU A 88 -3.58 4.26 -0.80
CA LEU A 88 -4.66 3.83 0.09
C LEU A 88 -4.40 4.19 1.56
N ILE A 89 -3.19 3.90 2.04
CA ILE A 89 -2.77 4.25 3.41
C ILE A 89 -2.76 5.77 3.59
N ALA A 90 -2.17 6.53 2.67
CA ALA A 90 -2.10 7.97 2.78
C ALA A 90 -3.50 8.62 2.84
N ASP A 91 -4.43 8.16 2.00
CA ASP A 91 -5.83 8.59 2.03
C ASP A 91 -6.49 8.28 3.36
N SER A 92 -6.29 7.07 3.90
CA SER A 92 -6.86 6.69 5.19
C SER A 92 -6.42 7.60 6.32
N LYS A 93 -5.13 7.98 6.36
CA LYS A 93 -4.60 8.88 7.38
C LYS A 93 -5.18 10.29 7.24
N ARG A 94 -5.35 10.78 6.00
CA ARG A 94 -5.93 12.11 5.72
C ARG A 94 -7.40 12.18 6.06
N LEU A 95 -8.14 11.11 5.81
CA LEU A 95 -9.57 11.00 6.08
C LEU A 95 -9.88 10.55 7.52
N ASN A 96 -8.84 10.26 8.32
CA ASN A 96 -8.95 9.66 9.65
C ASN A 96 -9.82 8.38 9.63
N TYR A 97 -9.69 7.62 8.56
CA TYR A 97 -10.34 6.33 8.36
C TYR A 97 -9.53 5.23 9.02
N SER A 98 -10.22 4.24 9.59
CA SER A 98 -9.62 3.12 10.31
C SER A 98 -10.44 1.87 10.05
N ASP A 99 -9.77 0.79 9.69
CA ASP A 99 -10.34 -0.50 9.37
C ASP A 99 -9.39 -1.59 9.86
N GLU A 100 -9.91 -2.73 10.32
CA GLU A 100 -9.07 -3.79 10.90
C GLU A 100 -8.15 -4.44 9.87
N TRP A 101 -8.62 -4.65 8.63
CA TRP A 101 -7.78 -5.19 7.57
C TRP A 101 -6.70 -4.18 7.16
N LEU A 102 -7.06 -2.90 7.04
CA LEU A 102 -6.10 -1.85 6.72
C LEU A 102 -5.02 -1.69 7.79
N LYS A 103 -5.36 -1.86 9.08
CA LYS A 103 -4.37 -1.84 10.17
C LYS A 103 -3.36 -2.98 10.01
N LYS A 104 -3.80 -4.16 9.59
CA LYS A 104 -2.92 -5.31 9.33
C LYS A 104 -2.02 -5.06 8.13
N LEU A 105 -2.56 -4.53 7.04
CA LEU A 105 -1.80 -4.09 5.86
C LEU A 105 -0.69 -3.10 6.26
N ILE A 106 -1.03 -2.07 7.04
CA ILE A 106 -0.03 -1.09 7.56
C ILE A 106 1.00 -1.79 8.44
N SER A 107 0.58 -2.71 9.31
CA SER A 107 1.49 -3.44 10.20
C SER A 107 2.51 -4.29 9.44
N CYS A 108 2.15 -4.87 8.29
CA CYS A 108 3.12 -5.54 7.42
C CYS A 108 4.25 -4.59 7.02
N TYR A 109 3.91 -3.39 6.52
CA TYR A 109 4.90 -2.38 6.15
C TYR A 109 5.72 -1.87 7.35
N GLU A 110 5.10 -1.67 8.51
CA GLU A 110 5.83 -1.30 9.75
C GLU A 110 6.91 -2.34 10.12
N ASN A 111 6.67 -3.60 9.78
CA ASN A 111 7.58 -4.72 9.97
C ASN A 111 8.45 -5.04 8.74
N ALA A 112 8.56 -4.11 7.78
CA ALA A 112 9.33 -4.27 6.55
C ALA A 112 8.95 -5.55 5.78
N ARG A 113 7.64 -5.77 5.60
CA ARG A 113 7.08 -6.86 4.79
C ARG A 113 6.01 -6.33 3.84
N ILE A 114 6.00 -6.85 2.62
CA ILE A 114 4.90 -6.64 1.68
C ILE A 114 3.76 -7.64 1.97
N PRO A 115 2.49 -7.19 1.98
CA PRO A 115 1.34 -8.05 2.29
C PRO A 115 0.75 -8.72 1.03
N CYS A 116 0.32 -9.97 1.16
CA CYS A 116 -0.47 -10.75 0.19
C CYS A 116 -1.33 -11.79 0.94
N GLY A 117 -2.33 -12.37 0.28
CA GLY A 117 -3.19 -13.41 0.87
C GLY A 117 -4.01 -12.95 2.09
N GLU A 118 -4.17 -13.82 3.09
CA GLU A 118 -4.89 -13.49 4.33
C GLU A 118 -3.99 -12.68 5.30
N LEU A 119 -4.52 -11.56 5.80
CA LEU A 119 -3.87 -10.66 6.76
C LEU A 119 -4.47 -10.79 8.15
#